data_AF-A0A2G7G4H5-F1
#
_entry.id   AF-A0A2G7G4H5-F1
#
_cell.length_a   1.000
_cell.length_b   1.000
_cell.length_c   1.000
_cell.angle_alpha   90.00
_cell.angle_beta   90.00
_cell.angle_gamma   90.00
#
_symmetry.space_group_name_H-M   'P 1'
#
loop_
_entity.id
_entity.type
_entity.pdbx_description
1 polymer ?
#
loop_
_entity_poly.entity_id
_entity_poly.type
_entity_poly.pdbx_seq_one_letter_code
_entity_poly.pdbx_strand_id
1 'polypeptide(L)'
;MSHNYPEPDPSGPNLSQLYLASVATRALIFIESNYKPLGLVCFIAIGMNEISSCEVTVKAGDSVTKGEEIGMFHMGGSAFCLLFENGVDLKFEDLPTGSTLFKLNSRLAEVLV
;
A
#
# COMPACT_ATOMS: atom_id res chain seq x y z
N MET A 1 -24.29 11.30 8.86
CA MET A 1 -24.48 11.31 10.34
C MET A 1 -25.97 11.37 10.60
N SER A 2 -26.54 10.36 11.26
CA SER A 2 -27.96 10.41 11.65
C SER A 2 -28.07 11.08 13.02
N HIS A 3 -29.19 11.75 13.29
CA HIS A 3 -29.46 12.39 14.58
C HIS A 3 -29.31 11.43 15.79
N ASN A 4 -29.43 10.12 15.56
CA ASN A 4 -29.40 9.09 16.61
C ASN A 4 -28.02 8.41 16.78
N TYR A 5 -27.07 8.67 15.87
CA TYR A 5 -25.72 8.11 15.92
C TYR A 5 -24.74 9.24 15.56
N PRO A 6 -24.33 10.03 16.57
CA PRO A 6 -23.47 11.18 16.36
C PRO A 6 -22.05 10.79 15.97
N GLU A 7 -21.62 9.56 16.29
CA GLU A 7 -20.30 9.04 15.92
C GLU A 7 -20.41 7.87 14.92
N PRO A 8 -19.53 7.81 13.91
CA PRO A 8 -19.42 6.66 13.03
C PRO A 8 -19.00 5.40 13.81
N ASP A 9 -19.49 4.23 13.41
CA ASP A 9 -19.02 2.96 13.97
C ASP A 9 -17.49 2.81 13.75
N PRO A 10 -16.67 2.72 14.82
CA PRO A 10 -15.22 2.57 14.69
C PRO A 10 -14.79 1.28 13.99
N SER A 11 -15.66 0.28 13.95
CA SER A 11 -15.42 -1.00 13.28
C SER A 11 -15.46 -0.89 11.76
N GLY A 12 -16.18 0.09 11.22
CA GLY A 12 -16.24 0.33 9.78
C GLY A 12 -14.86 0.61 9.18
N PRO A 13 -14.15 1.68 9.60
CA PRO A 13 -12.88 2.05 9.00
C PRO A 13 -11.65 1.40 9.64
N ASN A 14 -11.64 1.17 10.96
CA ASN A 14 -10.39 0.94 11.69
C ASN A 14 -10.27 -0.45 12.32
N LEU A 15 -11.28 -0.93 13.04
CA LEU A 15 -11.14 -2.18 13.80
C LEU A 15 -11.25 -3.45 12.93
N SER A 16 -11.86 -3.36 11.75
CA SER A 16 -12.06 -4.51 10.86
C SER A 16 -10.92 -4.78 9.87
N GLN A 17 -9.87 -3.93 9.83
CA GLN A 17 -8.81 -4.03 8.82
C GLN A 17 -8.06 -5.36 8.84
N LEU A 18 -7.83 -5.95 10.02
CA LEU A 18 -7.17 -7.26 10.14
C LEU A 18 -8.00 -8.38 9.53
N TYR A 19 -9.30 -8.42 9.86
CA TYR A 19 -10.21 -9.41 9.27
C TYR A 19 -10.30 -9.20 7.76
N LEU A 20 -10.46 -7.96 7.33
CA LEU A 20 -10.57 -7.61 5.92
C LEU A 20 -9.30 -7.99 5.14
N ALA A 21 -8.10 -7.73 5.67
CA ALA A 21 -6.85 -8.17 5.06
C ALA A 21 -6.73 -9.71 4.92
N SER A 22 -7.47 -10.48 5.74
CA SER A 22 -7.48 -11.94 5.71
C SER A 22 -8.48 -12.54 4.71
N VAL A 23 -9.60 -11.87 4.46
CA VAL A 23 -10.70 -12.40 3.63
C VAL A 23 -10.88 -11.70 2.29
N ALA A 24 -10.41 -10.46 2.15
CA ALA A 24 -10.59 -9.69 0.94
C ALA A 24 -9.86 -10.30 -0.28
N THR A 25 -10.21 -9.82 -1.46
CA THR A 25 -9.41 -10.02 -2.67
C THR A 25 -8.09 -9.27 -2.54
N ARG A 26 -6.98 -9.90 -2.94
CA ARG A 26 -5.66 -9.29 -2.98
C ARG A 26 -5.01 -9.48 -4.34
N ALA A 27 -4.22 -8.49 -4.75
CA ALA A 27 -3.26 -8.64 -5.84
C ALA A 27 -1.85 -8.47 -5.28
N LEU A 28 -0.94 -9.35 -5.69
CA LEU A 28 0.46 -9.34 -5.29
C LEU A 28 1.32 -9.01 -6.51
N ILE A 29 2.08 -7.93 -6.44
CA ILE A 29 2.99 -7.49 -7.48
C ILE A 29 4.41 -7.58 -6.93
N PHE A 30 5.19 -8.49 -7.49
CA PHE A 30 6.59 -8.71 -7.14
C PHE A 30 7.47 -7.89 -8.06
N ILE A 31 8.32 -7.04 -7.48
CA ILE A 31 9.21 -6.12 -8.18
C ILE A 31 10.63 -6.44 -7.75
N GLU A 32 11.42 -6.99 -8.67
CA GLU A 32 12.86 -7.18 -8.47
C GLU A 32 13.59 -5.87 -8.74
N SER A 33 14.30 -5.34 -7.74
CA SER A 33 15.02 -4.09 -7.88
C SER A 33 16.37 -4.29 -8.57
N ASN A 34 16.66 -3.43 -9.55
CA ASN A 34 18.01 -3.32 -10.12
C ASN A 34 19.05 -2.81 -9.09
N TYR A 35 18.59 -2.23 -7.97
CA TYR A 35 19.44 -1.89 -6.83
C TYR A 35 19.48 -3.07 -5.85
N LYS A 36 20.53 -3.89 -5.98
CA LYS A 36 20.68 -5.16 -5.25
C LYS A 36 20.43 -5.09 -3.73
N PRO A 37 20.85 -4.05 -3.00
CA PRO A 37 20.57 -3.97 -1.56
C PRO A 37 19.08 -3.89 -1.19
N LEU A 38 18.21 -3.42 -2.09
CA LEU A 38 16.76 -3.42 -1.88
C LEU A 38 16.12 -4.78 -2.24
N GLY A 39 16.73 -5.51 -3.18
CA GLY A 39 16.31 -6.86 -3.53
C GLY A 39 14.87 -6.91 -4.06
N LEU A 40 14.13 -7.93 -3.61
CA LEU A 40 12.73 -8.15 -3.97
C LEU A 40 11.77 -7.31 -3.09
N VAL A 41 10.87 -6.58 -3.73
CA VAL A 41 9.77 -5.87 -3.06
C VAL A 41 8.44 -6.46 -3.51
N CYS A 42 7.53 -6.73 -2.58
CA CYS A 42 6.17 -7.17 -2.89
C CYS A 42 5.18 -6.08 -2.48
N PHE A 43 4.44 -5.56 -3.46
CA PHE A 43 3.28 -4.71 -3.22
C PHE A 43 2.03 -5.58 -3.14
N ILE A 44 1.35 -5.54 -2.01
CA ILE A 44 0.10 -6.24 -1.77
C ILE A 44 -1.04 -5.22 -1.80
N ALA A 45 -1.81 -5.22 -2.88
CA ALA A 45 -3.05 -4.47 -2.97
C ALA A 45 -4.17 -5.26 -2.28
N ILE A 46 -4.97 -4.60 -1.43
CA ILE A 46 -6.09 -5.18 -0.69
C ILE A 46 -7.35 -4.37 -1.02
N GLY A 47 -8.29 -4.99 -1.73
CA GLY A 47 -9.60 -4.37 -1.97
C GLY A 47 -10.39 -4.31 -0.67
N MET A 48 -10.71 -3.11 -0.16
CA MET A 48 -11.58 -2.97 0.99
C MET A 48 -13.03 -2.74 0.59
N ASN A 49 -13.97 -3.41 1.27
CA ASN A 49 -15.41 -3.39 1.04
C ASN A 49 -15.87 -4.32 -0.10
N GLU A 50 -17.14 -4.74 -0.07
CA GLU A 50 -17.69 -5.83 -0.90
C GLU A 50 -17.58 -5.60 -2.42
N ILE A 51 -17.36 -4.36 -2.84
CA ILE A 51 -17.36 -3.96 -4.26
C ILE A 51 -15.95 -3.60 -4.76
N SER A 52 -14.94 -3.66 -3.89
CA SER A 52 -13.58 -3.27 -4.28
C SER A 52 -12.87 -4.40 -5.03
N SER A 53 -12.33 -4.09 -6.21
CA SER A 53 -11.47 -5.00 -6.97
C SER A 53 -10.11 -4.39 -7.23
N CYS A 54 -9.07 -5.22 -7.20
CA CYS A 54 -7.72 -4.83 -7.60
C CYS A 54 -7.51 -5.19 -9.08
N GLU A 55 -7.33 -4.20 -9.95
CA GLU A 55 -6.86 -4.42 -11.31
C GLU A 55 -5.34 -4.30 -11.34
N VAL A 56 -4.68 -5.29 -11.95
CA VAL A 56 -3.24 -5.28 -12.20
C VAL A 56 -3.02 -5.02 -13.68
N THR A 57 -2.27 -3.96 -14.01
CA THR A 57 -2.04 -3.55 -15.41
C THR A 57 -0.69 -4.02 -15.95
N VAL A 58 0.25 -4.38 -15.06
CA VAL A 58 1.57 -4.91 -15.40
C VAL A 58 1.59 -6.44 -15.45
N LYS A 59 2.57 -7.00 -16.16
CA LYS A 59 2.78 -8.44 -16.31
C LYS A 59 4.18 -8.83 -15.88
N ALA A 60 4.35 -10.12 -15.56
CA ALA A 60 5.67 -10.66 -15.27
C ALA A 60 6.61 -10.45 -16.48
N GLY A 61 7.80 -9.90 -16.21
CA GLY A 61 8.78 -9.53 -17.23
C GLY A 61 8.73 -8.06 -17.65
N ASP A 62 7.67 -7.31 -17.30
CA ASP A 62 7.63 -5.87 -17.52
C ASP A 62 8.65 -5.17 -16.61
N SER A 63 9.28 -4.12 -17.14
CA SER A 63 10.10 -3.20 -16.35
C SER A 63 9.28 -1.98 -15.96
N VAL A 64 9.37 -1.56 -14.71
CA VAL A 64 8.65 -0.39 -14.19
C VAL A 64 9.63 0.63 -13.59
N THR A 65 9.24 1.90 -13.61
CA THR A 65 9.99 3.01 -13.03
C THR A 65 9.25 3.63 -11.83
N LYS A 66 9.97 4.39 -10.99
CA LYS A 66 9.35 5.02 -9.82
C LYS A 66 8.24 6.00 -10.25
N GLY A 67 7.02 5.75 -9.77
CA GLY A 67 5.85 6.58 -10.08
C GLY A 67 5.06 6.11 -11.29
N GLU A 68 5.47 5.02 -11.94
CA GLU A 68 4.72 4.37 -13.00
C GLU A 68 3.51 3.62 -12.45
N GLU A 69 2.41 3.63 -13.20
CA GLU A 69 1.18 2.94 -12.81
C GLU A 69 1.35 1.43 -12.98
N ILE A 70 1.01 0.68 -11.92
CA ILE A 70 1.09 -0.79 -11.90
C ILE A 70 -0.27 -1.48 -11.75
N GLY A 71 -1.32 -0.68 -11.59
CA GLY A 71 -2.68 -1.14 -11.35
C GLY A 71 -3.53 -0.07 -10.68
N MET A 72 -4.75 -0.44 -10.34
CA MET A 72 -5.72 0.46 -9.71
C MET A 72 -6.76 -0.30 -8.89
N PHE A 73 -7.38 0.41 -7.94
CA PHE A 73 -8.55 -0.08 -7.22
C PHE A 73 -9.81 0.43 -7.90
N HIS A 74 -10.79 -0.44 -8.10
CA HIS A 74 -12.12 -0.07 -8.57
C HIS A 74 -13.09 0.00 -7.41
N MET A 75 -13.87 1.09 -7.34
CA MET A 75 -14.89 1.37 -6.32
C MET A 75 -14.31 1.48 -4.89
N GLY A 76 -14.63 2.58 -4.21
CA GLY A 76 -13.85 3.09 -3.07
C GLY A 76 -13.60 2.12 -1.91
N GLY A 77 -12.46 2.28 -1.25
CA GLY A 77 -11.96 1.44 -0.16
C GLY A 77 -10.72 0.65 -0.60
N SER A 78 -9.56 0.99 -0.07
CA SER A 78 -8.30 0.33 -0.44
C SER A 78 -7.31 0.37 0.71
N ALA A 79 -6.64 -0.76 0.92
CA ALA A 79 -5.45 -0.85 1.75
C ALA A 79 -4.32 -1.44 0.90
N PHE A 80 -3.08 -1.21 1.33
CA PHE A 80 -1.94 -1.88 0.73
C PHE A 80 -0.90 -2.19 1.80
N CYS A 81 -0.02 -3.14 1.48
CA CYS A 81 1.15 -3.45 2.27
C CYS A 81 2.37 -3.53 1.34
N LEU A 82 3.51 -2.98 1.76
CA LEU A 82 4.79 -3.18 1.12
C LEU A 82 5.61 -4.16 1.96
N LEU A 83 6.03 -5.26 1.35
CA LEU A 83 6.92 -6.23 1.94
C LEU A 83 8.28 -6.11 1.27
N PHE A 84 9.32 -6.08 2.09
CA PHE A 84 10.71 -6.02 1.64
C PHE A 84 11.38 -7.36 1.87
N GLU A 85 12.38 -7.67 1.05
CA GLU A 85 13.17 -8.88 1.18
C GLU A 85 13.78 -9.00 2.59
N ASN A 86 13.84 -10.24 3.10
CA ASN A 86 14.38 -10.50 4.42
C ASN A 86 15.84 -10.02 4.52
N GLY A 87 16.12 -9.18 5.51
CA GLY A 87 17.45 -8.60 5.74
C GLY A 87 17.64 -7.19 5.16
N VAL A 88 16.67 -6.66 4.41
CA VAL A 88 16.67 -5.24 4.02
C VAL A 88 16.42 -4.39 5.27
N ASP A 89 17.37 -3.53 5.61
CA ASP A 89 17.24 -2.56 6.69
C ASP A 89 16.87 -1.18 6.12
N LEU A 90 15.76 -0.61 6.58
CA LEU A 90 15.20 0.64 6.07
C LEU A 90 15.19 1.70 7.17
N LYS A 91 15.88 2.80 6.89
CA LYS A 91 15.73 4.03 7.67
C LYS A 91 14.68 4.91 7.02
N PHE A 92 13.51 5.01 7.64
CA PHE A 92 12.44 5.91 7.20
C PHE A 92 12.79 7.36 7.53
N GLU A 93 12.38 8.27 6.64
CA GLU A 93 12.42 9.70 6.89
C GLU A 93 11.44 10.06 8.01
N ASP A 94 11.74 11.11 8.77
CA ASP A 94 10.84 11.59 9.82
C ASP A 94 9.49 11.98 9.22
N LEU A 95 8.42 11.60 9.92
CA LEU A 95 7.08 12.00 9.51
C LEU A 95 6.98 13.54 9.52
N PRO A 96 6.40 14.15 8.47
CA PRO A 96 6.24 15.57 8.42
C PRO A 96 5.32 16.01 9.57
N THR A 97 5.67 17.14 10.21
CA THR A 97 4.93 17.67 11.35
C THR A 97 3.95 18.76 10.94
N GLY A 98 2.87 18.90 11.71
CA GLY A 98 1.83 19.90 11.47
C GLY A 98 0.99 19.60 10.23
N SER A 99 0.81 20.60 9.37
CA SER A 99 0.08 20.49 8.10
C SER A 99 0.97 20.13 6.91
N THR A 100 2.24 19.80 7.14
CA THR A 100 3.19 19.45 6.09
C THR A 100 2.91 18.03 5.59
N LEU A 101 2.84 17.85 4.27
CA LEU A 101 2.73 16.55 3.62
C LEU A 101 4.06 16.14 3.01
N PHE A 102 4.29 14.85 2.83
CA PHE A 102 5.40 14.39 1.99
C PHE A 102 5.23 14.93 0.58
N LYS A 103 6.32 15.43 0.00
CA LYS A 103 6.32 15.83 -1.41
C LYS A 103 6.10 14.58 -2.26
N LEU A 104 5.20 14.66 -3.25
CA LEU A 104 4.97 13.55 -4.18
C LEU A 104 6.30 13.09 -4.79
N ASN A 105 6.51 11.77 -4.83
CA ASN A 105 7.73 11.11 -5.31
C ASN A 105 9.00 11.46 -4.53
N SER A 106 8.91 12.04 -3.32
CA SER A 106 10.07 12.15 -2.44
C SER A 106 10.58 10.77 -2.01
N ARG A 107 11.78 10.74 -1.44
CA ARG A 107 12.26 9.57 -0.72
C ARG A 107 11.43 9.42 0.56
N LEU A 108 11.07 8.17 0.90
CA LEU A 108 10.38 7.82 2.14
C LEU A 108 11.28 7.03 3.10
N ALA A 109 12.24 6.29 2.55
CA ALA A 109 13.23 5.55 3.29
C ALA A 109 14.54 5.41 2.49
N GLU A 110 15.62 5.16 3.20
CA GLU A 110 16.93 4.77 2.68
C GLU A 110 17.24 3.33 3.12
N VAL A 111 17.85 2.55 2.21
CA VAL A 111 18.37 1.23 2.55
C VAL A 111 19.71 1.40 3.24
N LEU A 112 19.85 0.84 4.44
CA LEU A 112 21.11 0.80 5.17
C LEU A 112 21.95 -0.38 4.68
N VAL A 113 23.22 -0.13 4.37
CA VAL A 113 24.19 -1.10 3.83
C VAL A 113 25.41 -1.19 4.72
#